data_AF-A0A0K0FXA5-F1
#
_entry.id   AF-A0A0K0FXA5-F1
#
_cell.length_a   1.000
_cell.length_b   1.000
_cell.length_c   1.000
_cell.angle_alpha   90.00
_cell.angle_beta   90.00
_cell.angle_gamma   90.00
#
_symmetry.space_group_name_H-M   'P 1'
#
loop_
_entity.id
_entity.type
_entity.pdbx_description
1 polymer ?
#
loop_
_entity_poly.entity_id
_entity_poly.type
_entity_poly.pdbx_seq_one_letter_code
_entity_poly.pdbx_strand_id
1 'polypeptide(L)'
;MISILSLIILLFQFFYNIEGSCNNYQYYNLLGVLTDEKVETRVCKDFFETCTYVSLVIPGLVEGSFSGCPKETDSILTEIIRKRLDIFDQFKLYINNITGLIDHELLCQHSLDEEKPLFLATMSGLGKFFVHCYEQDTTYDTPGVKYNPPITEIIPTNCNTDQGQAICTEGYCGMLELSSITPDGQFQVSKKYQYCPNNIINQLYLISTQYNNTFNQALINDVHSIGPVCVNELNYQMLSRNSSSSYFWYVNCYVPNNAASVQFPAIPNLFANDTTTTTLNPIMTTTTVNPIMTTTKVAIPSSNFSFITVTLFLVINFILKV
;
A
#
# COMPACT_ATOMS: atom_id res chain seq x y z
N MET A 1 -49.60 -16.64 27.13
CA MET A 1 -48.17 -17.06 27.07
C MET A 1 -47.64 -17.18 25.63
N ILE A 2 -48.29 -17.94 24.74
CA ILE A 2 -47.85 -18.10 23.33
C ILE A 2 -47.77 -16.75 22.58
N SER A 3 -48.74 -15.86 22.76
CA SER A 3 -48.76 -14.53 22.11
C SER A 3 -47.62 -13.59 22.56
N ILE A 4 -47.17 -13.70 23.82
CA ILE A 4 -46.05 -12.90 24.33
C ILE A 4 -44.72 -13.40 23.74
N LEU A 5 -44.55 -14.72 23.64
CA LEU A 5 -43.37 -15.32 23.02
C LEU A 5 -43.28 -14.98 21.53
N SER A 6 -44.40 -15.01 20.79
CA SER A 6 -44.44 -14.58 19.39
C SER A 6 -44.10 -13.10 19.21
N LEU A 7 -44.57 -12.22 20.11
CA LEU A 7 -44.24 -10.80 20.09
C LEU A 7 -42.75 -10.56 20.39
N ILE A 8 -42.18 -11.29 21.35
CA ILE A 8 -40.75 -11.23 21.68
C ILE A 8 -39.92 -11.71 20.47
N ILE A 9 -40.27 -12.84 19.85
CA ILE A 9 -39.58 -13.33 18.65
C ILE A 9 -39.68 -12.32 17.51
N LEU A 10 -40.85 -11.72 17.29
CA LEU A 10 -41.05 -10.70 16.24
C LEU A 10 -40.22 -9.44 16.52
N LEU A 11 -40.18 -8.98 17.78
CA LEU A 11 -39.34 -7.85 18.18
C LEU A 11 -37.85 -8.16 18.01
N PHE A 12 -37.40 -9.35 18.43
CA PHE A 12 -36.02 -9.79 18.18
C PHE A 12 -35.71 -9.82 16.68
N GLN A 13 -36.61 -10.32 15.82
CA GLN A 13 -36.41 -10.29 14.37
C GLN A 13 -36.38 -8.88 13.78
N PHE A 14 -37.06 -7.90 14.38
CA PHE A 14 -36.93 -6.49 14.01
C PHE A 14 -35.59 -5.88 14.46
N PHE A 15 -35.09 -6.23 15.65
CA PHE A 15 -33.78 -5.78 16.12
C PHE A 15 -32.61 -6.43 15.37
N TYR A 16 -32.77 -7.64 14.84
CA TYR A 16 -31.75 -8.32 14.03
C TYR A 16 -31.59 -7.74 12.61
N ASN A 17 -32.53 -6.90 12.14
CA ASN A 17 -32.51 -6.33 10.78
C ASN A 17 -32.31 -4.81 10.77
N ILE A 18 -31.74 -4.23 11.83
CA ILE A 18 -31.33 -2.82 11.77
C ILE A 18 -30.08 -2.76 10.91
N GLU A 19 -30.24 -2.39 9.66
CA GLU A 19 -29.15 -2.11 8.73
C GLU A 19 -28.55 -0.75 9.08
N GLY A 20 -27.24 -0.70 9.37
CA GLY A 20 -26.51 0.57 9.50
C GLY A 20 -25.67 0.85 8.25
N SER A 21 -25.24 2.09 8.11
CA SER A 21 -24.64 2.58 6.87
C SER A 21 -23.26 3.22 7.04
N CYS A 22 -22.45 3.13 5.99
CA CYS A 22 -21.14 3.76 5.90
C CYS A 22 -21.03 4.66 4.68
N ASN A 23 -20.22 5.72 4.80
CA ASN A 23 -19.79 6.50 3.65
C ASN A 23 -18.75 5.70 2.87
N ASN A 24 -19.15 5.24 1.68
CA ASN A 24 -18.32 4.47 0.78
C ASN A 24 -17.74 5.36 -0.32
N TYR A 25 -16.43 5.34 -0.48
CA TYR A 25 -15.75 5.99 -1.60
C TYR A 25 -14.37 5.36 -1.83
N GLN A 26 -13.83 5.56 -3.02
CA GLN A 26 -12.49 5.11 -3.39
C GLN A 26 -11.78 6.23 -4.13
N TYR A 27 -10.65 6.70 -3.62
CA TYR A 27 -9.85 7.73 -4.25
C TYR A 27 -8.37 7.44 -4.08
N TYR A 28 -7.83 6.57 -4.94
CA TYR A 28 -6.45 6.13 -4.89
C TYR A 28 -5.89 5.80 -6.27
N ASN A 29 -4.57 5.90 -6.41
CA ASN A 29 -3.83 5.43 -7.57
C ASN A 29 -3.07 4.16 -7.16
N LEU A 30 -3.34 3.03 -7.81
CA LEU A 30 -2.65 1.76 -7.60
C LEU A 30 -1.89 1.38 -8.87
N LEU A 31 -0.56 1.35 -8.80
CA LEU A 31 0.32 1.00 -9.92
C LEU A 31 -0.01 1.79 -11.19
N GLY A 32 -0.30 3.09 -11.05
CA GLY A 32 -0.62 4.00 -12.14
C GLY A 32 -2.09 4.06 -12.53
N VAL A 33 -2.94 3.16 -12.00
CA VAL A 33 -4.39 3.16 -12.27
C VAL A 33 -5.11 3.99 -11.21
N LEU A 34 -5.73 5.10 -11.63
CA LEU A 34 -6.55 5.94 -10.77
C LEU A 34 -7.95 5.34 -10.61
N THR A 35 -8.37 5.11 -9.38
CA THR A 35 -9.75 4.82 -9.00
C THR A 35 -10.33 6.07 -8.34
N ASP A 36 -11.45 6.57 -8.88
CA ASP A 36 -12.19 7.73 -8.37
C ASP A 36 -13.69 7.43 -8.35
N GLU A 37 -14.14 6.82 -7.25
CA GLU A 37 -15.54 6.59 -6.95
C GLU A 37 -16.05 7.64 -5.98
N LYS A 38 -17.15 8.29 -6.36
CA LYS A 38 -17.80 9.32 -5.54
C LYS A 38 -18.34 8.72 -4.24
N VAL A 39 -18.46 9.60 -3.25
CA VAL A 39 -19.06 9.25 -1.96
C VAL A 39 -20.52 8.82 -2.15
N GLU A 40 -20.81 7.60 -1.71
CA GLU A 40 -22.15 7.03 -1.66
C GLU A 40 -22.37 6.41 -0.28
N THR A 41 -23.54 6.64 0.31
CA THR A 41 -23.92 5.93 1.54
C THR A 41 -24.35 4.52 1.17
N ARG A 42 -23.70 3.51 1.77
CA ARG A 42 -24.03 2.09 1.56
C ARG A 42 -24.37 1.42 2.87
N VAL A 43 -25.37 0.56 2.82
CA VAL A 43 -25.77 -0.29 3.94
C VAL A 43 -24.77 -1.43 4.08
N CYS A 44 -24.24 -1.62 5.29
CA CYS A 44 -23.41 -2.77 5.62
C CYS A 44 -24.26 -3.97 6.02
N LYS A 45 -23.70 -5.17 5.89
CA LYS A 45 -24.47 -6.40 6.05
C LYS A 45 -24.88 -6.63 7.51
N ASP A 46 -24.01 -6.28 8.45
CA ASP A 46 -24.23 -6.49 9.88
C ASP A 46 -24.18 -5.15 10.63
N PHE A 47 -25.18 -4.86 11.47
CA PHE A 47 -25.27 -3.60 12.25
C PHE A 47 -24.08 -3.34 13.17
N PHE A 48 -23.43 -4.41 13.62
CA PHE A 48 -22.31 -4.35 14.57
C PHE A 48 -20.97 -4.16 13.87
N GLU A 49 -20.94 -4.14 12.54
CA GLU A 49 -19.71 -3.85 11.80
C GLU A 49 -19.32 -2.38 11.97
N THR A 50 -18.03 -2.10 12.09
CA THR A 50 -17.51 -0.73 12.04
C THR A 50 -17.23 -0.32 10.61
N CYS A 51 -17.50 0.93 10.26
CA CYS A 51 -16.98 1.51 9.03
C CYS A 51 -15.46 1.63 9.12
N THR A 52 -14.77 1.52 7.99
CA THR A 52 -13.31 1.68 7.95
C THR A 52 -12.91 2.76 6.97
N TYR A 53 -12.03 3.64 7.43
CA TYR A 53 -11.30 4.58 6.63
C TYR A 53 -9.84 4.13 6.54
N VAL A 54 -9.29 4.03 5.33
CA VAL A 54 -7.88 3.77 5.10
C VAL A 54 -7.29 4.90 4.27
N SER A 55 -6.12 5.39 4.67
CA SER A 55 -5.29 6.25 3.82
C SER A 55 -3.84 5.79 3.85
N LEU A 56 -3.24 5.66 2.67
CA LEU A 56 -1.90 5.13 2.54
C LEU A 56 -1.14 5.75 1.37
N VAL A 57 0.18 5.85 1.55
CA VAL A 57 1.14 6.20 0.51
C VAL A 57 2.32 5.26 0.62
N ILE A 58 2.52 4.42 -0.39
CA ILE A 58 3.64 3.50 -0.50
C ILE A 58 4.32 3.80 -1.85
N PRO A 59 5.57 4.31 -1.85
CA PRO A 59 6.24 4.75 -3.06
C PRO A 59 6.23 3.67 -4.15
N GLY A 60 5.79 4.04 -5.36
CA GLY A 60 5.73 3.13 -6.51
C GLY A 60 4.72 1.99 -6.39
N LEU A 61 3.79 2.04 -5.44
CA LEU A 61 2.69 1.08 -5.31
C LEU A 61 1.34 1.76 -5.29
N VAL A 62 1.07 2.57 -4.26
CA VAL A 62 -0.25 3.12 -4.01
C VAL A 62 -0.16 4.50 -3.35
N GLU A 63 -1.06 5.40 -3.70
CA GLU A 63 -1.28 6.66 -2.99
C GLU A 63 -2.78 6.97 -2.98
N GLY A 64 -3.35 7.21 -1.80
CA GLY A 64 -4.73 7.67 -1.71
C GLY A 64 -5.46 7.31 -0.43
N SER A 65 -6.79 7.26 -0.54
CA SER A 65 -7.70 6.90 0.54
C SER A 65 -8.96 6.20 0.01
N PHE A 66 -9.55 5.37 0.85
CA PHE A 66 -10.84 4.74 0.61
C PHE A 66 -11.56 4.53 1.94
N SER A 67 -12.88 4.48 1.90
CA SER A 67 -13.72 4.23 3.06
C SER A 67 -14.92 3.38 2.67
N GLY A 68 -15.46 2.61 3.60
CA GLY A 68 -16.65 1.80 3.36
C GLY A 68 -16.93 0.79 4.46
N CYS A 69 -17.75 -0.19 4.13
CA CYS A 69 -18.01 -1.36 4.97
C CYS A 69 -16.78 -2.29 4.99
N PRO A 70 -16.59 -3.09 6.06
CA PRO A 70 -15.41 -3.94 6.27
C PRO A 70 -15.05 -4.80 5.06
N LYS A 71 -16.04 -5.50 4.50
CA LYS A 71 -15.83 -6.46 3.43
C LYS A 71 -15.18 -5.83 2.20
N GLU A 72 -15.64 -4.65 1.80
CA GLU A 72 -15.12 -3.90 0.67
C GLU A 72 -13.74 -3.32 0.99
N THR A 73 -13.57 -2.68 2.14
CA THR A 73 -12.30 -2.06 2.55
C THR A 73 -11.19 -3.10 2.72
N ASP A 74 -11.50 -4.25 3.33
CA ASP A 74 -10.58 -5.36 3.52
C ASP A 74 -10.18 -5.97 2.19
N SER A 75 -11.12 -6.11 1.26
CA SER A 75 -10.84 -6.61 -0.09
C SER A 75 -9.91 -5.66 -0.85
N ILE A 76 -10.18 -4.36 -0.83
CA ILE A 76 -9.33 -3.34 -1.48
C ILE A 76 -7.94 -3.36 -0.87
N LEU A 77 -7.83 -3.31 0.46
CA LEU A 77 -6.54 -3.34 1.15
C LEU A 77 -5.78 -4.64 0.85
N THR A 78 -6.48 -5.78 0.87
CA THR A 78 -5.89 -7.08 0.52
C THR A 78 -5.36 -7.11 -0.91
N GLU A 79 -6.08 -6.53 -1.86
CA GLU A 79 -5.60 -6.45 -3.25
C GLU A 79 -4.31 -5.62 -3.32
N ILE A 80 -4.29 -4.44 -2.69
CA ILE A 80 -3.14 -3.53 -2.69
C ILE A 80 -1.91 -4.22 -2.10
N ILE A 81 -2.01 -4.78 -0.88
CA ILE A 81 -0.87 -5.38 -0.19
C ILE A 81 -0.30 -6.59 -0.94
N ARG A 82 -1.15 -7.34 -1.66
CA ARG A 82 -0.72 -8.54 -2.40
C ARG A 82 0.06 -8.22 -3.67
N LYS A 83 0.00 -6.99 -4.20
CA LYS A 83 0.81 -6.63 -5.38
C LYS A 83 2.31 -6.62 -5.08
N ARG A 84 2.70 -6.47 -3.80
CA ARG A 84 4.09 -6.39 -3.35
C ARG A 84 4.41 -7.29 -2.17
N LEU A 85 5.43 -8.13 -2.33
CA LEU A 85 5.82 -9.12 -1.34
C LEU A 85 6.35 -8.50 -0.04
N ASP A 86 7.10 -7.40 -0.15
CA ASP A 86 7.61 -6.68 1.02
C ASP A 86 6.48 -6.04 1.83
N ILE A 87 5.45 -5.52 1.16
CA ILE A 87 4.25 -4.98 1.81
C ILE A 87 3.41 -6.11 2.42
N PHE A 88 3.19 -7.19 1.69
CA PHE A 88 2.47 -8.35 2.20
C PHE A 88 3.07 -8.87 3.52
N ASP A 89 4.40 -8.93 3.62
CA ASP A 89 5.08 -9.38 4.85
C ASP A 89 4.87 -8.40 6.02
N GLN A 90 4.89 -7.09 5.76
CA GLN A 90 4.58 -6.06 6.78
C GLN A 90 3.14 -6.18 7.31
N PHE A 91 2.19 -6.58 6.46
CA PHE A 91 0.78 -6.68 6.83
C PHE A 91 0.36 -8.07 7.31
N LYS A 92 1.28 -9.03 7.36
CA LYS A 92 0.98 -10.44 7.66
C LYS A 92 0.24 -10.65 8.98
N LEU A 93 0.47 -9.80 9.98
CA LEU A 93 -0.20 -9.87 11.27
C LEU A 93 -1.70 -9.52 11.22
N TYR A 94 -2.13 -8.82 10.17
CA TYR A 94 -3.53 -8.44 9.94
C TYR A 94 -4.22 -9.39 8.96
N ILE A 95 -3.54 -10.41 8.45
CA ILE A 95 -4.10 -11.32 7.45
C ILE A 95 -4.62 -12.58 8.15
N ASN A 96 -5.88 -12.90 7.90
CA ASN A 96 -6.46 -14.15 8.34
C ASN A 96 -5.85 -15.30 7.52
N ASN A 97 -5.18 -16.25 8.18
CA ASN A 97 -4.48 -17.35 7.52
C ASN A 97 -5.40 -18.31 6.73
N ILE A 98 -6.71 -18.32 7.00
CA ILE A 98 -7.68 -19.21 6.35
C ILE A 98 -8.20 -18.56 5.07
N THR A 99 -8.67 -17.33 5.15
CA THR A 99 -9.27 -16.61 4.01
C THR A 99 -8.21 -15.93 3.14
N GLY A 100 -7.04 -15.65 3.72
CA GLY A 100 -5.99 -14.83 3.14
C GLY A 100 -6.36 -13.34 3.03
N LEU A 101 -7.53 -12.93 3.53
CA LEU A 101 -7.98 -11.55 3.53
C LEU A 101 -7.50 -10.84 4.81
N ILE A 102 -7.57 -9.52 4.80
CA ILE A 102 -7.47 -8.74 6.04
C ILE A 102 -8.52 -9.23 7.04
N ASP A 103 -8.07 -9.40 8.29
CA ASP A 103 -8.89 -9.64 9.46
C ASP A 103 -9.29 -8.28 10.03
N HIS A 104 -10.52 -7.87 9.76
CA HIS A 104 -11.06 -6.57 10.13
C HIS A 104 -10.90 -6.25 11.62
N GLU A 105 -11.16 -7.23 12.49
CA GLU A 105 -11.09 -7.03 13.94
C GLU A 105 -9.65 -6.72 14.36
N LEU A 106 -8.69 -7.49 13.85
CA LEU A 106 -7.27 -7.25 14.12
C LEU A 106 -6.80 -5.90 13.55
N LEU A 107 -7.29 -5.51 12.37
CA LEU A 107 -7.01 -4.22 11.77
C LEU A 107 -7.53 -3.07 12.65
N CYS A 108 -8.78 -3.16 13.10
CA CYS A 108 -9.42 -2.13 13.93
C CYS A 108 -8.86 -2.05 15.34
N GLN A 109 -8.37 -3.14 15.93
CA GLN A 109 -7.62 -3.09 17.20
C GLN A 109 -6.34 -2.23 17.10
N HIS A 110 -5.82 -2.04 15.89
CA HIS A 110 -4.67 -1.19 15.59
C HIS A 110 -5.08 0.13 14.93
N SER A 111 -6.39 0.47 14.96
CA SER A 111 -6.89 1.80 14.62
C SER A 111 -6.13 2.83 15.46
N LEU A 112 -5.50 3.78 14.79
CA LEU A 112 -4.60 4.74 15.43
C LEU A 112 -5.42 5.93 15.91
N ASP A 113 -5.67 6.00 17.21
CA ASP A 113 -6.40 7.11 17.86
C ASP A 113 -5.65 8.47 17.78
N GLU A 114 -4.41 8.51 17.27
CA GLU A 114 -3.54 9.68 17.33
C GLU A 114 -3.44 10.53 16.04
N GLU A 115 -4.34 10.39 15.05
CA GLU A 115 -4.24 11.11 13.75
C GLU A 115 -2.85 10.98 13.08
N LYS A 116 -2.10 9.93 13.42
CA LYS A 116 -0.72 9.70 12.97
C LYS A 116 -0.67 8.45 12.12
N PRO A 117 0.03 8.47 10.97
CA PRO A 117 0.25 7.26 10.20
C PRO A 117 1.30 6.35 10.85
N LEU A 118 1.13 5.05 10.70
CA LEU A 118 2.18 4.06 10.83
C LEU A 118 3.19 4.21 9.68
N PHE A 119 4.47 4.24 10.02
CA PHE A 119 5.55 4.25 9.04
C PHE A 119 5.96 2.81 8.69
N LEU A 120 6.05 2.53 7.39
CA LEU A 120 6.42 1.23 6.86
C LEU A 120 7.78 1.34 6.17
N ALA A 121 8.77 0.56 6.61
CA ALA A 121 10.02 0.43 5.88
C ALA A 121 9.80 -0.53 4.71
N THR A 122 9.90 -0.01 3.48
CA THR A 122 9.60 -0.79 2.26
C THR A 122 10.79 -0.81 1.31
N MET A 123 10.81 -1.75 0.38
CA MET A 123 11.88 -1.88 -0.63
C MET A 123 11.97 -0.66 -1.56
N SER A 124 10.92 0.15 -1.66
CA SER A 124 10.89 1.35 -2.49
C SER A 124 11.00 2.66 -1.69
N GLY A 125 11.23 2.57 -0.38
CA GLY A 125 11.33 3.73 0.52
C GLY A 125 10.32 3.70 1.65
N LEU A 126 10.16 4.84 2.33
CA LEU A 126 9.30 4.97 3.50
C LEU A 126 7.83 5.09 3.07
N GLY A 127 7.04 4.05 3.39
CA GLY A 127 5.59 4.07 3.25
C GLY A 127 4.91 4.65 4.50
N LYS A 128 3.66 5.09 4.34
CA LYS A 128 2.80 5.56 5.42
C LYS A 128 1.43 4.91 5.28
N PHE A 129 0.89 4.43 6.39
CA PHE A 129 -0.39 3.75 6.47
C PHE A 129 -1.19 4.30 7.64
N PHE A 130 -2.46 4.61 7.41
CA PHE A 130 -3.38 5.06 8.43
C PHE A 130 -4.69 4.32 8.26
N VAL A 131 -5.24 3.84 9.38
CA VAL A 131 -6.55 3.21 9.45
C VAL A 131 -7.31 3.79 10.63
N HIS A 132 -8.60 4.05 10.40
CA HIS A 132 -9.54 4.48 11.42
C HIS A 132 -10.84 3.70 11.27
N CYS A 133 -11.24 3.00 12.33
CA CYS A 133 -12.52 2.32 12.40
C CYS A 133 -13.52 3.14 13.23
N TYR A 134 -14.72 3.33 12.71
CA TYR A 134 -15.76 4.17 13.32
C TYR A 134 -17.13 3.51 13.27
N GLU A 135 -18.05 3.95 14.12
CA GLU A 135 -19.39 3.38 14.21
C GLU A 135 -20.20 3.66 12.92
N GLN A 136 -21.08 2.72 12.54
CA GLN A 136 -22.04 2.93 11.48
C GLN A 136 -22.94 4.15 11.76
N ASP A 137 -23.46 4.74 10.69
CA ASP A 137 -24.31 5.94 10.72
C ASP A 137 -23.63 7.18 11.32
N THR A 138 -22.31 7.11 11.56
CA THR A 138 -21.48 8.27 11.89
C THR A 138 -20.71 8.72 10.65
N THR A 139 -20.48 10.03 10.55
CA THR A 139 -19.75 10.64 9.44
C THR A 139 -18.31 10.88 9.85
N TYR A 140 -17.38 10.46 9.00
CA TYR A 140 -15.94 10.71 9.16
C TYR A 140 -15.44 11.65 8.06
N ASP A 141 -15.93 12.90 8.09
CA ASP A 141 -15.76 13.84 6.99
C ASP A 141 -14.38 14.54 6.98
N THR A 142 -13.70 14.57 8.13
CA THR A 142 -12.39 15.25 8.31
C THR A 142 -11.35 14.27 8.84
N PRO A 143 -10.82 13.36 8.00
CA PRO A 143 -9.77 12.45 8.42
C PRO A 143 -8.50 13.22 8.80
N GLY A 144 -7.90 12.86 9.93
CA GLY A 144 -6.64 13.48 10.39
C GLY A 144 -5.46 13.21 9.46
N VAL A 145 -5.50 12.09 8.73
CA VAL A 145 -4.51 11.73 7.71
C VAL A 145 -5.23 11.45 6.39
N LYS A 146 -4.88 12.20 5.35
CA LYS A 146 -5.39 11.98 3.99
C LYS A 146 -4.29 12.17 2.95
N TYR A 147 -4.03 11.12 2.18
CA TYR A 147 -3.21 11.18 0.97
C TYR A 147 -4.12 11.28 -0.24
N ASN A 148 -3.76 12.15 -1.20
CA ASN A 148 -4.51 12.33 -2.43
C ASN A 148 -3.67 11.80 -3.59
N PRO A 149 -4.18 10.87 -4.41
CA PRO A 149 -3.48 10.43 -5.60
C PRO A 149 -3.23 11.58 -6.59
N PRO A 150 -2.26 11.42 -7.50
CA PRO A 150 -2.15 12.28 -8.67
C PRO A 150 -3.44 12.20 -9.51
N ILE A 151 -3.94 13.37 -9.95
CA ILE A 151 -5.17 13.48 -10.78
C ILE A 151 -4.95 13.12 -12.24
N THR A 152 -3.70 13.01 -12.68
CA THR A 152 -3.35 12.69 -14.06
C THR A 152 -3.29 11.19 -14.25
N GLU A 153 -4.05 10.67 -15.20
CA GLU A 153 -3.91 9.29 -15.64
C GLU A 153 -2.49 9.05 -16.16
N ILE A 154 -1.87 7.98 -15.68
CA ILE A 154 -0.58 7.53 -16.17
C ILE A 154 -0.80 6.72 -17.44
N ILE A 155 -0.03 7.03 -18.49
CA ILE A 155 -0.10 6.33 -19.76
C ILE A 155 0.71 5.03 -19.62
N PRO A 156 0.09 3.84 -19.74
CA PRO A 156 0.82 2.58 -19.67
C PRO A 156 1.88 2.48 -20.76
N THR A 157 3.00 1.83 -20.46
CA THR A 157 4.10 1.67 -21.40
C THR A 157 4.42 0.20 -21.68
N ASN A 158 4.99 -0.07 -22.85
CA ASN A 158 5.44 -1.40 -23.22
C ASN A 158 6.89 -1.61 -22.84
N CYS A 159 7.14 -2.53 -21.91
CA CYS A 159 8.46 -2.90 -21.45
C CYS A 159 8.90 -4.23 -22.04
N ASN A 160 10.16 -4.30 -22.48
CA ASN A 160 10.77 -5.59 -22.78
C ASN A 160 10.96 -6.37 -21.48
N THR A 161 10.78 -7.68 -21.55
CA THR A 161 11.00 -8.60 -20.44
C THR A 161 11.73 -9.84 -20.92
N ASP A 162 12.24 -10.64 -19.98
CA ASP A 162 12.86 -11.93 -20.30
C ASP A 162 11.90 -12.90 -21.03
N GLN A 163 10.59 -12.63 -20.95
CA GLN A 163 9.52 -13.43 -21.57
C GLN A 163 8.88 -12.75 -22.80
N GLY A 164 9.40 -11.60 -23.25
CA GLY A 164 8.86 -10.86 -24.40
C GLY A 164 8.56 -9.41 -24.05
N GLN A 165 7.29 -9.01 -24.10
CA GLN A 165 6.84 -7.67 -23.76
C GLN A 165 5.75 -7.72 -22.70
N ALA A 166 5.75 -6.75 -21.78
CA ALA A 166 4.73 -6.55 -20.77
C ALA A 166 4.24 -5.09 -20.79
N ILE A 167 2.94 -4.90 -20.60
CA ILE A 167 2.34 -3.58 -20.40
C ILE A 167 2.49 -3.22 -18.92
N CYS A 168 3.17 -2.13 -18.63
CA CYS A 168 3.37 -1.62 -17.27
C CYS A 168 2.48 -0.39 -17.09
N THR A 169 1.48 -0.51 -16.22
CA THR A 169 0.52 0.55 -15.93
C THR A 169 1.15 1.68 -15.13
N GLU A 170 2.30 1.44 -14.49
CA GLU A 170 3.10 2.45 -13.81
C GLU A 170 3.69 3.50 -14.77
N GLY A 171 3.67 3.24 -16.09
CA GLY A 171 4.09 4.19 -17.13
C GLY A 171 5.57 4.21 -17.47
N TYR A 172 6.38 3.39 -16.79
CA TYR A 172 7.82 3.26 -17.04
C TYR A 172 8.29 1.80 -16.90
N CYS A 173 9.51 1.52 -17.35
CA CYS A 173 10.16 0.22 -17.31
C CYS A 173 11.33 0.22 -16.33
N GLY A 174 11.66 -0.94 -15.76
CA GLY A 174 12.85 -1.11 -14.94
C GLY A 174 13.85 -2.08 -15.54
N MET A 175 15.11 -1.68 -15.55
CA MET A 175 16.29 -2.52 -15.79
C MET A 175 17.08 -2.62 -14.50
N LEU A 176 17.41 -3.84 -14.08
CA LEU A 176 18.19 -4.11 -12.89
C LEU A 176 19.29 -5.11 -13.23
N GLU A 177 20.51 -4.80 -12.82
CA GLU A 177 21.65 -5.70 -12.90
C GLU A 177 22.36 -5.75 -11.56
N LEU A 178 22.66 -6.96 -11.11
CA LEU A 178 23.31 -7.24 -9.84
C LEU A 178 24.48 -8.16 -10.08
N SER A 179 25.65 -7.84 -9.55
CA SER A 179 26.81 -8.72 -9.58
C SER A 179 27.55 -8.67 -8.26
N SER A 180 28.01 -9.81 -7.76
CA SER A 180 28.87 -9.85 -6.59
C SER A 180 29.89 -10.98 -6.71
N ILE A 181 30.95 -10.88 -5.91
CA ILE A 181 31.73 -12.06 -5.58
C ILE A 181 30.85 -13.00 -4.74
N THR A 182 30.92 -14.30 -4.98
CA THR A 182 30.18 -15.32 -4.22
C THR A 182 30.61 -15.31 -2.75
N PRO A 183 29.77 -15.78 -1.81
CA PRO A 183 30.12 -15.79 -0.38
C PRO A 183 31.43 -16.54 -0.05
N ASP A 184 31.80 -17.55 -0.85
CA ASP A 184 33.05 -18.30 -0.71
C ASP A 184 34.28 -17.60 -1.33
N GLY A 185 34.10 -16.46 -1.99
CA GLY A 185 35.17 -15.68 -2.60
C GLY A 185 35.68 -16.22 -3.93
N GLN A 186 35.11 -17.29 -4.48
CA GLN A 186 35.72 -18.02 -5.60
C GLN A 186 35.29 -17.51 -6.98
N PHE A 187 34.05 -17.03 -7.12
CA PHE A 187 33.47 -16.68 -8.40
C PHE A 187 32.81 -15.31 -8.36
N GLN A 188 32.69 -14.68 -9.53
CA GLN A 188 31.79 -13.55 -9.72
C GLN A 188 30.51 -14.08 -10.35
N VAL A 189 29.37 -13.75 -9.74
CA VAL A 189 28.04 -14.05 -10.28
C VAL A 189 27.35 -12.77 -10.71
N SER A 190 26.47 -12.85 -11.71
CA SER A 190 25.64 -11.73 -12.15
C SER A 190 24.24 -12.20 -12.49
N LYS A 191 23.25 -11.34 -12.26
CA LYS A 191 21.87 -11.49 -12.72
C LYS A 191 21.39 -10.17 -13.31
N LYS A 192 20.62 -10.28 -14.39
CA LYS A 192 19.95 -9.16 -15.07
C LYS A 192 18.45 -9.41 -15.02
N TYR A 193 17.70 -8.34 -14.91
CA TYR A 193 16.24 -8.34 -14.89
C TYR A 193 15.73 -7.14 -15.67
N GLN A 194 14.71 -7.36 -16.49
CA GLN A 194 13.98 -6.29 -17.17
C GLN A 194 12.49 -6.55 -17.03
N TYR A 195 11.78 -5.71 -16.25
CA TYR A 195 10.37 -5.91 -15.94
C TYR A 195 9.66 -4.57 -15.69
N CYS A 196 8.35 -4.63 -15.42
CA CYS A 196 7.65 -3.54 -14.76
C CYS A 196 8.29 -3.22 -13.39
N PRO A 197 8.29 -1.95 -12.96
CA PRO A 197 8.88 -1.51 -11.71
C PRO A 197 8.41 -2.30 -10.48
N ASN A 198 7.11 -2.62 -10.38
CA ASN A 198 6.58 -3.43 -9.30
C ASN A 198 7.26 -4.81 -9.21
N ASN A 199 7.53 -5.43 -10.36
CA ASN A 199 8.18 -6.73 -10.41
C ASN A 199 9.68 -6.63 -10.07
N ILE A 200 10.36 -5.55 -10.47
CA ILE A 200 11.74 -5.28 -10.04
C ILE A 200 11.81 -5.18 -8.51
N ILE A 201 10.89 -4.44 -7.89
CA ILE A 201 10.81 -4.31 -6.42
C ILE A 201 10.58 -5.68 -5.75
N ASN A 202 9.69 -6.52 -6.30
CA ASN A 202 9.49 -7.88 -5.81
C ASN A 202 10.75 -8.76 -5.95
N GLN A 203 11.51 -8.63 -7.05
CA GLN A 203 12.78 -9.35 -7.20
C GLN A 203 13.82 -8.89 -6.16
N LEU A 204 13.92 -7.58 -5.91
CA LEU A 204 14.80 -7.05 -4.85
C LEU A 204 14.41 -7.63 -3.48
N TYR A 205 13.12 -7.70 -3.17
CA TYR A 205 12.64 -8.31 -1.93
C TYR A 205 13.06 -9.79 -1.82
N LEU A 206 12.83 -10.59 -2.86
CA LEU A 206 13.20 -12.01 -2.86
C LEU A 206 14.71 -12.20 -2.68
N ILE A 207 15.52 -11.36 -3.33
CA ILE A 207 16.97 -11.39 -3.20
C ILE A 207 17.40 -11.06 -1.77
N SER A 208 16.73 -10.10 -1.12
CA SER A 208 17.06 -9.66 0.24
C SER A 208 16.65 -10.65 1.32
N THR A 209 15.57 -11.42 1.12
CA THR A 209 14.95 -12.24 2.15
C THR A 209 15.16 -13.75 1.99
N GLN A 210 15.25 -14.25 0.76
CA GLN A 210 15.62 -15.64 0.56
C GLN A 210 17.10 -15.77 0.89
N TYR A 211 17.46 -16.77 1.70
CA TYR A 211 18.85 -17.06 2.09
C TYR A 211 19.63 -17.46 0.83
N ASN A 212 20.06 -16.45 0.08
CA ASN A 212 20.52 -16.59 -1.27
C ASN A 212 22.04 -16.68 -1.22
N ASN A 213 22.55 -17.91 -1.14
CA ASN A 213 23.98 -18.21 -1.20
C ASN A 213 24.63 -17.75 -2.53
N THR A 214 23.87 -17.18 -3.46
CA THR A 214 24.38 -16.62 -4.72
C THR A 214 25.17 -15.35 -4.48
N PHE A 215 24.62 -14.38 -3.75
CA PHE A 215 25.23 -13.05 -3.60
C PHE A 215 25.89 -12.89 -2.22
N ASN A 216 26.92 -12.05 -2.13
CA ASN A 216 27.53 -11.74 -0.83
C ASN A 216 26.65 -10.83 0.02
N GLN A 217 26.87 -10.87 1.33
CA GLN A 217 26.09 -10.10 2.31
C GLN A 217 26.17 -8.58 2.09
N ALA A 218 27.30 -8.09 1.55
CA ALA A 218 27.48 -6.67 1.30
C ALA A 218 26.50 -6.16 0.24
N LEU A 219 26.32 -6.91 -0.85
CA LEU A 219 25.27 -6.60 -1.83
C LEU A 219 23.88 -6.69 -1.20
N ILE A 220 23.59 -7.79 -0.48
CA ILE A 220 22.28 -8.01 0.14
C ILE A 220 21.86 -6.84 1.04
N ASN A 221 22.78 -6.32 1.84
CA ASN A 221 22.52 -5.17 2.71
C ASN A 221 22.21 -3.87 1.93
N ASP A 222 22.77 -3.73 0.73
CA ASP A 222 22.63 -2.54 -0.12
C ASP A 222 21.39 -2.60 -1.04
N VAL A 223 20.77 -3.78 -1.22
CA VAL A 223 19.60 -3.97 -2.09
C VAL A 223 18.45 -2.99 -1.76
N HIS A 224 18.29 -2.61 -0.49
CA HIS A 224 17.25 -1.66 -0.06
C HIS A 224 17.42 -0.24 -0.64
N SER A 225 18.62 0.15 -1.11
CA SER A 225 18.82 1.46 -1.72
C SER A 225 18.38 1.52 -3.19
N ILE A 226 18.14 0.37 -3.82
CA ILE A 226 17.89 0.28 -5.27
C ILE A 226 16.45 0.67 -5.62
N GLY A 227 15.46 0.17 -4.86
CA GLY A 227 14.05 0.45 -5.14
C GLY A 227 13.68 1.94 -5.12
N PRO A 228 14.15 2.75 -4.15
CA PRO A 228 13.93 4.20 -4.17
C PRO A 228 14.49 4.89 -5.42
N VAL A 229 15.62 4.43 -5.95
CA VAL A 229 16.18 4.97 -7.21
C VAL A 229 15.22 4.67 -8.36
N CYS A 230 14.70 3.44 -8.42
CA CYS A 230 13.79 3.04 -9.49
C CYS A 230 12.46 3.79 -9.47
N VAL A 231 11.84 3.96 -8.29
CA VAL A 231 10.55 4.67 -8.17
C VAL A 231 10.66 6.15 -8.52
N ASN A 232 11.84 6.73 -8.40
CA ASN A 232 12.11 8.10 -8.84
C ASN A 232 12.50 8.19 -10.33
N GLU A 233 12.35 7.11 -11.10
CA GLU A 233 12.68 7.04 -12.54
C GLU A 233 14.14 7.46 -12.83
N LEU A 234 15.05 7.08 -11.94
CA LEU A 234 16.46 7.41 -12.05
C LEU A 234 17.27 6.26 -12.64
N ASN A 235 18.42 6.63 -13.18
CA ASN A 235 19.49 5.74 -13.57
C ASN A 235 20.65 5.91 -12.58
N TYR A 236 21.07 4.81 -11.96
CA TYR A 236 22.19 4.81 -11.04
C TYR A 236 22.96 3.49 -11.10
N GLN A 237 24.26 3.57 -10.83
CA GLN A 237 25.11 2.40 -10.63
C GLN A 237 25.98 2.58 -9.40
N MET A 238 26.26 1.47 -8.73
CA MET A 238 27.13 1.40 -7.57
C MET A 238 28.16 0.31 -7.79
N LEU A 239 29.42 0.61 -7.47
CA LEU A 239 30.51 -0.35 -7.46
C LEU A 239 31.23 -0.24 -6.12
N SER A 240 31.20 -1.33 -5.35
CA SER A 240 31.95 -1.48 -4.11
C SER A 240 33.04 -2.52 -4.30
N ARG A 241 34.30 -2.13 -4.07
CA ARG A 241 35.46 -3.04 -4.14
C ARG A 241 35.98 -3.29 -2.72
N ASN A 242 35.74 -4.50 -2.22
CA ASN A 242 36.20 -4.93 -0.92
C ASN A 242 36.46 -6.45 -0.90
N SER A 243 37.43 -6.90 -1.70
CA SER A 243 37.81 -8.32 -1.80
C SER A 243 36.59 -9.23 -2.03
N SER A 244 36.34 -10.23 -1.16
CA SER A 244 35.17 -11.12 -1.20
C SER A 244 33.82 -10.42 -0.99
N SER A 245 33.82 -9.21 -0.45
CA SER A 245 32.62 -8.37 -0.28
C SER A 245 32.40 -7.40 -1.45
N SER A 246 33.18 -7.52 -2.54
CA SER A 246 32.99 -6.66 -3.71
C SER A 246 31.66 -6.94 -4.41
N TYR A 247 30.96 -5.90 -4.83
CA TYR A 247 29.70 -6.00 -5.56
C TYR A 247 29.50 -4.81 -6.50
N PHE A 248 28.60 -5.01 -7.45
CA PHE A 248 28.11 -4.03 -8.39
C PHE A 248 26.59 -4.15 -8.49
N TRP A 249 25.91 -3.03 -8.57
CA TRP A 249 24.54 -3.01 -9.05
C TRP A 249 24.30 -1.81 -9.96
N TYR A 250 23.38 -1.98 -10.89
CA TYR A 250 22.90 -0.97 -11.81
C TYR A 250 21.38 -1.04 -11.84
N VAL A 251 20.73 0.11 -11.77
CA VAL A 251 19.30 0.24 -11.96
C VAL A 251 19.02 1.40 -12.90
N ASN A 252 18.11 1.20 -13.82
CA ASN A 252 17.63 2.24 -14.69
C ASN A 252 16.14 2.07 -14.88
N CYS A 253 15.38 3.00 -14.33
CA CYS A 253 13.94 3.03 -14.47
C CYS A 253 13.56 4.21 -15.35
N TYR A 254 12.97 3.93 -16.51
CA TYR A 254 12.86 4.87 -17.62
C TYR A 254 11.55 4.69 -18.38
N VAL A 255 11.05 5.79 -18.95
CA VAL A 255 9.96 5.74 -19.93
C VAL A 255 10.57 5.41 -21.31
N PRO A 256 10.20 4.28 -21.95
CA PRO A 256 10.66 3.93 -23.28
C PRO A 256 10.37 5.03 -24.29
N ASN A 257 11.38 5.40 -25.06
CA ASN A 257 11.21 6.26 -26.23
C ASN A 257 11.54 5.44 -27.48
N ASN A 258 10.64 5.45 -28.47
CA ASN A 258 10.73 4.66 -29.70
C ASN A 258 12.04 4.87 -30.50
N ALA A 259 12.81 5.90 -30.18
CA ALA A 259 14.06 6.25 -30.86
C ALA A 259 15.31 5.53 -30.34
N ALA A 260 15.32 4.95 -29.13
CA ALA A 260 16.53 4.36 -28.55
C ALA A 260 16.24 3.13 -27.66
N SER A 261 16.85 1.99 -27.98
CA SER A 261 16.86 0.84 -27.09
C SER A 261 17.88 1.05 -25.97
N VAL A 262 17.42 1.00 -24.72
CA VAL A 262 18.31 1.04 -23.55
C VAL A 262 19.02 -0.31 -23.42
N GLN A 263 20.32 -0.28 -23.14
CA GLN A 263 21.17 -1.46 -23.02
C GLN A 263 21.82 -1.51 -21.65
N PHE A 264 22.02 -2.71 -21.12
CA PHE A 264 22.78 -2.90 -19.88
C PHE A 264 24.23 -2.43 -20.07
N PRO A 265 24.84 -1.81 -19.05
CA PRO A 265 26.26 -1.50 -19.08
C PRO A 265 27.11 -2.78 -19.09
N ALA A 266 28.40 -2.63 -19.38
CA ALA A 266 29.34 -3.73 -19.21
C ALA A 266 29.56 -4.00 -17.71
N ILE A 267 29.46 -5.27 -17.30
CA ILE A 267 29.70 -5.68 -15.91
C ILE A 267 31.18 -5.45 -15.58
N PRO A 268 31.51 -4.73 -14.49
CA PRO A 268 32.89 -4.60 -14.06
C PRO A 268 33.45 -5.93 -13.56
N ASN A 269 34.74 -6.19 -13.82
CA ASN A 269 35.45 -7.28 -13.17
C ASN A 269 35.68 -6.93 -11.69
N LEU A 270 35.02 -7.66 -10.79
CA LEU A 270 35.08 -7.43 -9.35
C LEU A 270 36.37 -7.95 -8.70
N PHE A 271 37.10 -8.85 -9.36
CA PHE A 271 38.42 -9.32 -8.92
C PHE A 271 39.56 -8.37 -9.32
N ALA A 272 39.33 -7.46 -10.27
CA ALA A 272 40.33 -6.50 -10.69
C ALA A 272 40.54 -5.43 -9.61
N ASN A 273 41.80 -5.13 -9.28
CA ASN A 273 42.16 -4.03 -8.37
C ASN A 273 42.16 -2.66 -9.08
N ASP A 274 41.37 -2.49 -10.15
CA ASP A 274 41.38 -1.25 -10.90
C ASP A 274 40.72 -0.13 -10.08
N THR A 275 41.54 0.85 -9.71
CA THR A 275 41.29 2.03 -8.85
C THR A 275 40.36 3.09 -9.49
N THR A 276 39.54 2.74 -10.46
CA THR A 276 38.63 3.70 -11.12
C THR A 276 37.27 3.72 -10.43
N THR A 277 37.18 4.52 -9.37
CA THR A 277 35.90 4.93 -8.78
C THR A 277 35.23 5.94 -9.71
N THR A 278 34.29 5.48 -10.55
CA THR A 278 33.45 6.36 -11.37
C THR A 278 32.12 6.57 -10.64
N THR A 279 32.06 7.53 -9.73
CA THR A 279 30.79 8.09 -9.26
C THR A 279 30.25 9.00 -10.36
N LEU A 280 29.33 8.49 -11.18
CA LEU A 280 28.57 9.33 -12.10
C LEU A 280 27.44 9.99 -11.31
N ASN A 281 27.47 11.32 -11.22
CA ASN A 281 26.47 12.11 -10.52
C ASN A 281 25.06 11.86 -11.10
N PRO A 282 24.04 11.64 -10.27
CA PRO A 282 22.66 11.62 -10.73
C PRO A 282 22.26 13.01 -11.24
N ILE A 283 21.72 13.07 -12.46
CA ILE A 283 21.07 14.27 -13.00
C ILE A 283 19.69 14.34 -12.33
N MET A 284 19.57 15.13 -11.27
CA MET A 284 18.27 15.43 -10.65
C MET A 284 17.58 16.57 -11.42
N THR A 285 16.43 16.28 -12.04
CA THR A 285 15.44 17.28 -12.43
C THR A 285 14.49 17.53 -11.26
N THR A 286 14.75 18.57 -10.48
CA THR A 286 13.92 18.97 -9.33
C THR A 286 12.76 19.86 -9.76
N THR A 287 11.53 19.35 -9.73
CA THR A 287 10.30 20.14 -9.76
C THR A 287 9.87 20.46 -8.33
N THR A 288 9.91 21.74 -7.97
CA THR A 288 9.52 22.27 -6.66
C THR A 288 8.02 22.54 -6.64
N VAL A 289 7.29 21.90 -5.71
CA VAL A 289 5.87 22.21 -5.44
C VAL A 289 5.72 22.57 -3.97
N ASN A 290 5.31 23.82 -3.72
CA ASN A 290 5.08 24.37 -2.39
C ASN A 290 3.76 23.86 -1.80
N PRO A 291 3.71 23.46 -0.51
CA PRO A 291 2.45 23.12 0.15
C PRO A 291 1.73 24.40 0.63
N ILE A 292 0.48 24.56 0.22
CA ILE A 292 -0.43 25.59 0.72
C ILE A 292 -1.16 25.00 1.94
N MET A 293 -0.98 25.61 3.11
CA MET A 293 -1.77 25.31 4.30
C MET A 293 -3.06 26.14 4.30
N THR A 294 -4.19 25.49 4.52
CA THR A 294 -5.47 26.16 4.76
C THR A 294 -6.03 25.71 6.11
N THR A 295 -6.30 26.67 6.99
CA THR A 295 -6.94 26.48 8.29
C THR A 295 -8.46 26.58 8.16
N THR A 296 -9.22 25.64 8.71
CA THR A 296 -10.68 25.74 8.80
C THR A 296 -11.17 25.46 10.22
N LYS A 297 -12.17 26.24 10.62
CA LYS A 297 -12.73 26.38 11.98
C LYS A 297 -13.55 25.19 12.44
N VAL A 298 -13.42 24.91 13.74
CA VAL A 298 -14.22 24.00 14.57
C VAL A 298 -15.68 24.45 14.64
N ALA A 299 -16.60 23.50 14.45
CA ALA A 299 -18.01 23.63 14.80
C ALA A 299 -18.37 22.62 15.92
N ILE A 300 -19.21 23.07 16.85
CA ILE A 300 -19.61 22.36 18.08
C ILE A 300 -20.83 21.48 17.76
N PRO A 301 -20.92 20.22 18.27
CA PRO A 301 -22.07 19.37 18.03
C PRO A 301 -23.27 19.74 18.91
N SER A 302 -24.44 19.84 18.30
CA SER A 302 -25.73 19.93 18.98
C SER A 302 -26.33 18.53 19.13
N SER A 303 -26.43 18.05 20.37
CA SER A 303 -27.08 16.79 20.72
C SER A 303 -28.60 16.92 20.64
N ASN A 304 -29.24 16.27 19.67
CA ASN A 304 -30.68 16.06 19.67
C ASN A 304 -30.99 14.71 20.33
N PHE A 305 -31.48 14.77 21.56
CA PHE A 305 -32.11 13.61 22.21
C PHE A 305 -33.44 13.30 21.51
N SER A 306 -33.52 12.13 20.89
CA SER A 306 -34.73 11.66 20.20
C SER A 306 -35.82 11.33 21.21
N PHE A 307 -36.95 12.04 21.12
CA PHE A 307 -38.17 11.80 21.91
C PHE A 307 -38.75 10.38 21.74
N ILE A 308 -38.29 9.63 20.74
CA ILE A 308 -38.81 8.31 20.35
C ILE A 308 -38.39 7.21 21.35
N THR A 309 -37.22 7.33 21.99
CA THR A 309 -36.75 6.33 22.98
C THR A 309 -37.54 6.41 24.29
N VAL A 310 -38.01 7.60 24.67
CA VAL A 310 -38.81 7.80 25.89
C VAL A 310 -40.23 7.28 25.73
N THR A 311 -40.86 7.48 24.57
CA THR A 311 -42.20 6.94 24.30
C THR A 311 -42.21 5.41 24.19
N LEU A 312 -41.17 4.80 23.61
CA LEU A 312 -41.06 3.34 23.55
C LEU A 312 -40.97 2.71 24.95
N PHE A 313 -40.19 3.33 25.86
CA PHE A 313 -40.06 2.86 27.25
C PHE A 313 -41.35 2.99 28.07
N LEU A 314 -42.17 4.01 27.79
CA LEU A 314 -43.47 4.21 28.46
C LEU A 314 -44.51 3.19 27.99
N VAL A 315 -44.53 2.84 26.70
CA VAL A 315 -45.46 1.84 26.15
C VAL A 315 -45.12 0.44 26.66
N ILE A 316 -43.83 0.08 26.73
CA ILE A 316 -43.39 -1.22 27.26
C ILE A 316 -43.77 -1.36 28.75
N ASN A 317 -43.59 -0.31 29.56
CA ASN A 317 -44.01 -0.32 30.96
C ASN A 317 -45.54 -0.41 31.16
N PHE A 318 -46.32 0.11 30.21
CA PHE A 318 -47.78 0.04 30.27
C PHE A 318 -48.29 -1.36 29.94
N ILE A 319 -47.67 -2.03 28.96
CA ILE A 319 -48.03 -3.40 28.54
C ILE A 319 -47.60 -4.43 29.59
N LEU A 320 -46.48 -4.23 30.29
CA LEU A 320 -45.98 -5.16 31.32
C LEU A 320 -46.70 -5.07 32.67
N LYS A 321 -47.63 -4.11 32.84
CA LYS A 321 -48.39 -3.91 34.08
C LYS A 321 -49.79 -4.55 34.08
N VAL A 322 -50.14 -5.33 33.05
CA VAL A 322 -51.39 -6.10 32.93
C VAL A 322 -51.07 -7.58 32.91
#